data_AF-A0A3D5V042-F1
#
_entry.id   AF-A0A3D5V042-F1
#
_cell.length_a   1.000
_cell.length_b   1.000
_cell.length_c   1.000
_cell.angle_alpha   90.00
_cell.angle_beta   90.00
_cell.angle_gamma   90.00
#
_symmetry.space_group_name_H-M   'P 1'
#
loop_
_entity.id
_entity.type
_entity.pdbx_description
1 polymer ?
#
loop_
_entity_poly.entity_id
_entity_poly.type
_entity_poly.pdbx_seq_one_letter_code
_entity_poly.pdbx_strand_id
1 'polypeptide(L)' 'VTSKPPSFQLTAETVTWQLIGVFTLIFAGPTVILRNALRAQVFENRPPFWMLLSGCIATMWSFLSGIFLLGVLLTV' A
#
# COMPACT_ATOMS: atom_id res chain seq x y z
N VAL A 1 21.33 8.68 10.18
CA VAL A 1 20.83 8.95 8.82
C VAL A 1 21.14 7.75 7.93
N THR A 2 20.14 7.12 7.31
CA THR A 2 20.38 6.03 6.35
C THR A 2 20.53 6.63 4.95
N SER A 3 21.54 6.24 4.19
CA SER A 3 21.79 6.73 2.83
C SER A 3 20.86 6.09 1.78
N LYS A 4 19.91 5.24 2.21
CA LYS A 4 19.01 4.50 1.32
C LYS A 4 17.64 5.19 1.26
N PRO A 5 17.08 5.44 0.07
CA PRO A 5 15.74 6.02 -0.05
C PRO A 5 14.68 5.09 0.57
N PRO A 6 13.59 5.63 1.14
CA PRO A 6 12.48 4.82 1.62
C PRO A 6 11.97 3.94 0.47
N SER A 7 11.94 2.63 0.68
CA SER A 7 11.48 1.67 -0.32
C SER A 7 10.55 0.65 0.32
N PHE A 8 9.66 0.07 -0.47
CA PHE A 8 8.80 -1.04 -0.04
C PHE A 8 9.53 -2.39 -0.14
N GLN A 9 10.87 -2.38 -0.22
CA GLN A 9 11.67 -3.60 -0.21
C GLN A 9 11.64 -4.24 1.17
N LEU A 10 11.38 -5.55 1.20
CA LEU A 10 11.40 -6.34 2.42
C LEU A 10 12.86 -6.50 2.86
N THR A 11 13.24 -5.75 3.89
CA THR A 11 14.61 -5.79 4.45
C THR A 11 14.66 -6.81 5.59
N ALA A 12 14.30 -8.06 5.28
CA ALA A 12 14.29 -9.14 6.23
C ALA A 12 15.11 -10.32 5.70
N GLU A 13 16.00 -10.84 6.54
CA GLU A 13 16.91 -11.92 6.16
C GLU A 13 16.25 -13.31 6.24
N THR A 14 15.20 -13.46 7.07
CA THR A 14 14.50 -14.74 7.20
C THR A 14 13.20 -14.77 6.39
N VAL A 15 12.90 -15.95 5.84
CA VAL A 15 11.70 -16.20 5.02
C VAL A 15 10.41 -15.86 5.77
N THR A 16 10.32 -16.18 7.07
CA THR A 16 9.16 -15.86 7.90
C THR A 16 8.89 -14.36 7.96
N TRP A 17 9.93 -13.55 8.17
CA TRP A 17 9.80 -12.09 8.22
C TRP A 17 9.47 -11.49 6.85
N GLN A 18 9.95 -12.09 5.76
CA GLN A 18 9.55 -11.70 4.42
C GLN A 18 8.06 -11.97 4.18
N LEU A 19 7.54 -13.14 4.58
CA LEU A 19 6.11 -13.46 4.45
C LEU A 19 5.23 -12.46 5.21
N ILE A 20 5.56 -12.17 6.47
CA ILE A 20 4.86 -11.15 7.28
C ILE A 20 4.90 -9.78 6.59
N GLY A 21 6.05 -9.43 6.01
CA GLY A 21 6.23 -8.20 5.25
C GLY A 21 5.35 -8.14 4.00
N VAL A 22 5.23 -9.24 3.24
CA VAL A 22 4.30 -9.32 2.10
C VAL A 22 2.86 -9.13 2.56
N PHE A 23 2.42 -9.84 3.60
CA PHE A 23 1.07 -9.68 4.16
C PHE A 23 0.81 -8.23 4.59
N THR A 24 1.78 -7.62 5.27
CA THR A 24 1.69 -6.21 5.66
C THR A 24 1.55 -5.31 4.44
N LEU A 25 2.30 -5.57 3.36
CA LEU A 25 2.24 -4.77 2.14
C LEU A 25 0.89 -4.92 1.40
N ILE A 26 0.27 -6.10 1.44
CA ILE A 26 -1.07 -6.33 0.90
C ILE A 26 -2.08 -5.40 1.57
N PHE A 27 -2.05 -5.28 2.89
CA PHE A 27 -2.96 -4.40 3.63
C PHE A 27 -2.55 -2.92 3.56
N ALA A 28 -1.25 -2.62 3.47
CA ALA A 28 -0.74 -1.26 3.29
C ALA A 28 -0.92 -0.72 1.86
N GLY A 29 -1.36 -1.55 0.92
CA GLY A 29 -1.57 -1.23 -0.51
C GLY A 29 -2.24 0.12 -0.77
N PRO A 30 -3.37 0.48 -0.10
CA PRO A 30 -4.03 1.77 -0.30
C PRO A 30 -3.11 2.96 0.01
N THR A 31 -2.37 2.88 1.12
CA THR A 31 -1.42 3.92 1.55
C THR A 31 -0.23 4.02 0.60
N VAL A 32 0.27 2.89 0.08
CA VAL A 32 1.36 2.85 -0.90
C VAL A 32 0.94 3.53 -2.20
N ILE A 33 -0.24 3.20 -2.73
CA ILE A 33 -0.79 3.75 -3.96
C ILE A 33 -1.00 5.26 -3.82
N LEU A 34 -1.69 5.71 -2.76
CA LEU A 34 -1.98 7.12 -2.54
C LEU A 34 -0.70 7.94 -2.34
N ARG A 35 0.28 7.44 -1.59
CA ARG A 35 1.56 8.13 -1.41
C ARG A 35 2.33 8.26 -2.73
N ASN A 36 2.30 7.24 -3.58
CA ASN A 36 2.92 7.29 -4.91
C ASN A 36 2.20 8.32 -5.81
N ALA A 37 0.87 8.28 -5.85
CA ALA A 37 0.07 9.21 -6.64
C ALA A 37 0.25 10.66 -6.20
N LEU A 38 0.24 10.92 -4.88
CA LEU A 38 0.52 12.23 -4.30
C LEU A 38 1.93 12.71 -4.66
N ARG A 39 2.94 11.85 -4.56
CA ARG A 39 4.31 12.19 -4.98
C ARG A 39 4.36 12.56 -6.47
N ALA A 40 3.73 11.76 -7.32
CA ALA A 40 3.71 12.01 -8.76
C ALA A 40 2.97 13.31 -9.11
N GLN A 41 1.90 13.65 -8.38
CA GLN A 41 1.23 14.93 -8.57
C GLN A 41 2.08 16.11 -8.09
N VAL A 42 2.66 16.03 -6.89
CA VAL A 42 3.38 17.14 -6.25
C VAL A 42 4.75 17.40 -6.90
N PHE A 43 5.51 16.34 -7.19
CA PHE A 43 6.90 16.47 -7.64
C PHE A 43 7.07 16.32 -9.15
N GLU A 44 6.15 15.63 -9.83
CA GLU A 44 6.23 15.41 -11.28
C GLU A 44 5.15 16.19 -12.05
N ASN A 45 4.32 17.00 -11.37
CA ASN A 45 3.24 17.80 -11.95
C ASN A 45 2.29 16.99 -12.85
N ARG A 46 2.07 15.72 -12.53
CA ARG A 46 1.14 14.88 -13.30
C ARG A 46 -0.30 15.39 -13.15
N PRO A 47 -1.15 15.21 -14.18
CA PRO A 47 -2.54 15.63 -14.13
C PRO A 47 -3.27 15.09 -12.89
N PRO A 48 -4.09 15.91 -12.20
CA PRO A 48 -4.78 15.51 -10.95
C PRO A 48 -5.75 14.35 -11.15
N PHE A 49 -6.18 14.09 -12.38
CA PHE A 49 -6.97 12.91 -12.75
C PHE A 49 -6.30 11.59 -12.32
N TRP A 50 -4.97 11.50 -12.36
CA TRP A 50 -4.25 10.30 -11.92
C TRP A 50 -4.34 10.06 -10.41
N MET A 51 -4.38 11.13 -9.62
CA MET A 51 -4.61 11.03 -8.18
C MET A 51 -6.03 10.57 -7.89
N LEU A 52 -7.02 11.08 -8.62
CA LEU A 52 -8.42 10.63 -8.48
C LEU A 52 -8.55 9.13 -8.80
N LEU A 53 -8.01 8.69 -9.94
CA LEU A 53 -8.03 7.27 -10.34
C LEU A 53 -7.34 6.39 -9.29
N SER A 54 -6.17 6.82 -8.80
CA SER A 54 -5.44 6.13 -7.73
C SER A 54 -6.26 6.08 -6.43
N GLY A 55 -7.02 7.13 -6.13
CA GLY A 55 -7.97 7.18 -5.02
C GLY A 55 -9.10 6.17 -5.17
N CYS A 56 -9.70 6.04 -6.36
CA CYS A 56 -10.71 5.02 -6.63
C CYS A 56 -10.16 3.60 -6.42
N ILE A 57 -8.94 3.33 -6.90
CA ILE A 57 -8.27 2.04 -6.73
C ILE A 57 -7.99 1.78 -5.24
N ALA A 58 -7.46 2.78 -4.52
CA ALA A 58 -7.17 2.68 -3.09
C ALA A 58 -8.43 2.45 -2.25
N THR A 59 -9.55 3.08 -2.60
CA THR A 59 -10.87 2.86 -1.97
C THR A 59 -11.36 1.45 -2.22
N MET A 60 -11.33 0.97 -3.46
CA MET A 60 -11.74 -0.40 -3.79
C MET A 60 -10.88 -1.43 -3.06
N TRP A 61 -9.56 -1.22 -3.03
CA TRP A 61 -8.63 -2.07 -2.30
C TRP A 61 -8.92 -2.08 -0.80
N SER A 62 -9.14 -0.91 -0.21
CA SER A 62 -9.52 -0.77 1.21
C SER A 62 -10.82 -1.51 1.51
N PHE A 63 -11.84 -1.36 0.66
CA PHE A 63 -13.13 -2.02 0.83
C PHE A 63 -13.01 -3.54 0.80
N LEU A 64 -12.32 -4.10 -0.21
CA LEU A 64 -12.09 -5.54 -0.32
C LEU A 64 -11.29 -6.08 0.87
N SER A 65 -10.22 -5.37 1.27
CA SER A 65 -9.41 -5.78 2.43
C SER A 65 -10.21 -5.73 3.74
N GLY A 66 -11.11 -4.76 3.89
CA GLY A 66 -12.01 -4.63 5.03
C GLY A 66 -13.03 -5.77 5.09
N ILE A 67 -13.67 -6.11 3.96
CA ILE A 67 -14.58 -7.27 3.88
C ILE A 67 -13.84 -8.54 4.25
N PHE A 68 -12.63 -8.74 3.71
CA PHE A 68 -11.84 -9.93 4.02
C PHE A 68 -11.52 -10.02 5.52
N LEU A 69 -11.01 -8.95 6.13
CA LEU A 69 -10.70 -8.92 7.56
C LEU A 69 -11.93 -9.12 8.43
N LEU A 70 -13.06 -8.51 8.06
CA LEU A 70 -14.32 -8.67 8.78
C LEU A 70 -14.85 -10.10 8.65
N GLY A 71 -14.72 -10.71 7.46
CA GLY A 71 -15.02 -12.12 7.24
C GLY A 71 -14.18 -13.02 8.15
N VAL A 72 -12.85 -12.86 8.13
CA VAL A 72 -11.95 -13.62 9.02
C VAL A 72 -12.34 -13.43 10.48
N LEU A 73 -12.53 -12.18 10.93
CA LEU A 73 -12.85 -11.86 12.33
C LEU A 73 -14.17 -12.48 12.81
N LEU A 74 -15.18 -12.56 11.95
CA LEU A 74 -16.48 -13.12 12.31
C LEU A 74 -16.54 -14.65 12.18
N THR A 75 -15.60 -15.25 11.45
CA THR A 75 -15.51 -16.71 11.25
C THR A 75 -14.56 -17.43 12.20
N VAL A 76 -13.67 -16.68 12.86
CA VAL A 76 -12.77 -17.14 13.92
C VAL A 76 -13.48 -16.98 15.27
#